data_AF-G5C0F7-F1
#
_entry.id   AF-G5C0F7-F1
#
_cell.length_a   1.000
_cell.length_b   1.000
_cell.length_c   1.000
_cell.angle_alpha   90.00
_cell.angle_beta   90.00
_cell.angle_gamma   90.00
#
_symmetry.space_group_name_H-M   'P 1'
#
loop_
_entity.id
_entity.type
_entity.pdbx_description
1 polymer ?
#
loop_
_entity_poly.entity_id
_entity_poly.type
_entity_poly.pdbx_seq_one_letter_code
_entity_poly.pdbx_strand_id
1 'polypeptide(L)'
;VYVCVCVCGFFFCVCVCVVIFYLFIYLFIYLFIYLFIYLFIYLFIYLFIYLFIYLFIYLFIYLFIYLFIYLFIYLFIYLFIYLFIYLFIYLFIYLFIYLFIYLFIYLFIYLFIYLFIYLFIYLFIYLFIYLFIYLFIY
;
A
#
# COMPACT_ATOMS: atom_id res chain seq x y z
N VAL A 1 39.06 -16.43 -88.70
CA VAL A 1 39.71 -16.99 -87.48
C VAL A 1 39.75 -15.97 -86.35
N TYR A 2 40.42 -14.82 -86.51
CA TYR A 2 40.52 -13.79 -85.45
C TYR A 2 39.17 -13.27 -84.93
N VAL A 3 38.19 -13.00 -85.79
CA VAL A 3 36.86 -12.53 -85.37
C VAL A 3 36.13 -13.56 -84.51
N CYS A 4 36.17 -14.84 -84.87
CA CYS A 4 35.56 -15.90 -84.07
C CYS A 4 36.24 -16.08 -82.71
N VAL A 5 37.57 -15.97 -82.64
CA VAL A 5 38.32 -16.08 -81.38
C VAL A 5 38.00 -14.91 -80.43
N CYS A 6 37.90 -13.69 -80.96
CA CYS A 6 37.51 -12.52 -80.16
C CYS A 6 36.07 -12.61 -79.63
N VAL A 7 35.12 -13.09 -80.45
CA VAL A 7 33.72 -13.26 -80.02
C VAL A 7 33.61 -14.36 -78.95
N CYS A 8 34.28 -15.50 -79.13
CA CYS A 8 34.32 -16.56 -78.12
C CYS A 8 34.95 -16.10 -76.80
N GLY A 9 36.04 -15.32 -76.85
CA GLY A 9 36.67 -14.75 -75.66
C GLY A 9 35.77 -13.76 -74.91
N PHE A 10 35.01 -12.94 -75.64
CA PHE A 10 34.04 -12.03 -75.04
C PHE A 10 32.90 -12.77 -74.32
N PHE A 11 32.30 -13.79 -74.95
CA PHE A 11 31.26 -14.62 -74.32
C PHE A 11 31.78 -15.36 -73.08
N PHE A 12 33.01 -15.89 -73.13
CA PHE A 12 33.62 -16.53 -71.97
C PHE A 12 33.80 -15.54 -70.81
N CYS A 13 34.27 -14.33 -71.10
CA CYS A 13 34.45 -13.29 -70.09
C CYS A 13 33.12 -12.87 -69.46
N VAL A 14 32.07 -12.68 -70.26
CA VAL A 14 30.72 -12.35 -69.77
C VAL A 14 30.17 -13.47 -68.88
N CYS A 15 30.30 -14.74 -69.29
CA CYS A 15 29.86 -15.88 -68.47
C CYS A 15 30.58 -15.93 -67.12
N VAL A 16 31.90 -15.75 -67.10
CA VAL A 16 32.69 -15.75 -65.86
C VAL A 16 32.27 -14.58 -64.96
N CYS A 17 32.07 -13.39 -65.51
CA CYS A 17 31.60 -12.22 -64.75
C CYS A 17 30.21 -12.46 -64.12
N VAL A 18 29.27 -13.06 -64.85
CA VAL A 18 27.93 -13.36 -64.33
C VAL A 18 27.99 -14.38 -63.19
N VAL A 19 28.80 -15.44 -63.34
CA VAL A 19 28.97 -16.47 -62.31
C VAL A 19 29.58 -15.88 -61.04
N ILE A 20 30.62 -15.03 -61.16
CA ILE A 20 31.24 -14.37 -60.01
C ILE A 20 30.24 -13.44 -59.31
N PHE A 21 29.46 -12.68 -60.07
CA PHE A 21 28.46 -11.76 -59.52
C PHE A 21 27.35 -12.52 -58.77
N TYR A 22 26.89 -13.64 -59.33
CA TYR A 22 25.89 -14.49 -58.68
C TYR A 22 26.42 -15.13 -57.39
N LEU A 23 27.66 -15.62 -57.42
CA LEU A 23 28.32 -16.19 -56.24
C LEU A 23 28.52 -15.13 -55.14
N PHE A 24 28.91 -13.92 -55.51
CA PHE A 24 29.05 -12.80 -54.58
C PHE A 24 27.72 -12.43 -53.92
N ILE A 25 26.65 -12.32 -54.71
CA ILE A 25 25.30 -12.05 -54.20
C ILE A 25 24.86 -13.16 -53.25
N TYR A 26 25.02 -14.42 -53.63
CA TYR A 26 24.63 -15.56 -52.80
C TYR A 26 25.39 -15.58 -51.48
N LEU A 27 26.71 -15.41 -51.53
CA LEU A 27 27.56 -15.37 -50.34
C LEU A 27 27.19 -14.19 -49.43
N PHE A 28 27.02 -13.01 -50.01
CA PHE A 28 26.67 -11.80 -49.26
C PHE A 28 25.30 -11.94 -48.59
N ILE A 29 24.28 -12.39 -49.32
CA ILE A 29 22.95 -12.60 -48.79
C ILE A 29 22.98 -13.67 -47.70
N TYR A 30 23.59 -14.83 -47.94
CA TYR A 30 23.63 -15.91 -46.97
C TYR A 30 24.37 -15.50 -45.69
N LEU A 31 25.56 -14.92 -45.83
CA LEU A 31 26.37 -14.50 -44.69
C LEU A 31 25.68 -13.38 -43.92
N PHE A 32 25.17 -12.35 -44.61
CA PHE A 32 24.55 -11.20 -43.96
C PHE A 32 23.24 -11.60 -43.27
N ILE A 33 22.38 -12.37 -43.93
CA ILE A 33 21.13 -12.84 -43.32
C ILE A 33 21.43 -13.76 -42.15
N TYR A 34 22.29 -14.77 -42.32
CA TYR A 34 22.57 -15.71 -41.25
C TYR A 34 23.23 -15.04 -40.05
N LEU A 35 24.28 -14.25 -40.28
CA LEU A 35 25.02 -13.58 -39.21
C LEU A 35 24.15 -12.51 -38.53
N PHE A 36 23.45 -11.68 -39.29
CA PHE A 36 22.65 -10.60 -38.73
C PHE A 36 21.44 -11.14 -37.98
N ILE A 37 20.70 -12.10 -38.56
CA ILE A 37 19.54 -12.69 -37.89
C ILE A 37 19.99 -13.45 -36.64
N TYR A 38 21.00 -14.32 -36.75
CA TYR A 38 21.43 -15.11 -35.60
C TYR A 38 22.00 -14.24 -34.48
N LEU A 39 22.90 -13.32 -34.82
CA LEU A 39 23.54 -12.45 -33.84
C LEU A 39 22.54 -11.46 -33.23
N PHE A 40 21.71 -10.82 -34.05
CA PHE A 40 20.76 -9.82 -33.56
C PHE A 40 19.67 -10.48 -32.73
N ILE A 41 19.09 -11.59 -33.18
CA ILE A 41 18.06 -12.30 -32.41
C ILE A 41 18.66 -12.85 -31.11
N TYR A 42 19.81 -13.52 -31.17
CA TYR A 42 20.42 -14.08 -29.96
C TYR A 42 20.82 -13.00 -28.96
N LEU A 43 21.52 -11.96 -29.42
CA LEU A 43 21.97 -10.87 -28.56
C LEU A 43 20.79 -10.07 -28.02
N PHE A 44 19.82 -9.72 -28.86
CA PHE A 44 18.68 -8.91 -28.42
C PHE A 44 17.79 -9.69 -27.47
N ILE A 45 17.46 -10.95 -27.77
CA ILE A 45 16.64 -11.78 -26.88
C ILE A 45 17.38 -12.02 -25.56
N TYR A 46 18.64 -12.44 -25.61
CA TYR A 46 19.39 -12.73 -24.39
C TYR A 46 19.58 -11.48 -23.53
N LEU A 47 20.03 -10.37 -24.14
CA LEU A 47 20.27 -9.13 -23.42
C LEU A 47 18.97 -8.52 -22.90
N PHE A 48 17.92 -8.46 -23.72
CA PHE A 48 16.65 -7.86 -23.32
C PHE A 48 15.97 -8.69 -22.24
N ILE A 49 15.91 -10.02 -22.38
CA ILE A 49 15.32 -10.88 -21.35
C ILE A 49 16.12 -10.79 -20.06
N TYR A 50 17.44 -10.94 -20.12
CA TYR A 50 18.26 -10.92 -18.91
C TYR A 50 18.20 -9.56 -18.22
N LEU A 51 18.38 -8.47 -18.96
CA LEU A 51 18.35 -7.11 -18.40
C LEU A 51 16.96 -6.76 -17.88
N PHE A 52 15.90 -7.05 -18.64
CA PHE A 52 14.54 -6.71 -18.22
C PHE A 52 14.10 -7.54 -17.02
N ILE A 53 14.35 -8.85 -17.02
CA ILE A 53 14.03 -9.70 -15.87
C ILE A 53 14.84 -9.27 -14.65
N TYR A 54 16.15 -9.10 -14.78
CA TYR A 54 16.99 -8.74 -13.63
C TYR A 54 16.63 -7.35 -13.10
N LEU A 55 16.50 -6.35 -13.97
CA LEU A 55 16.17 -4.99 -13.56
C LEU A 55 14.76 -4.91 -13.01
N PHE A 56 13.78 -5.53 -13.66
CA PHE A 56 12.38 -5.47 -13.20
C PHE A 56 12.22 -6.22 -11.88
N ILE A 57 12.76 -7.44 -11.74
CA ILE A 57 12.67 -8.20 -10.50
C ILE A 57 13.40 -7.47 -9.38
N TYR A 58 14.65 -7.05 -9.60
CA TYR A 58 15.43 -6.40 -8.56
C TYR A 58 14.81 -5.06 -8.15
N LEU A 59 14.48 -4.21 -9.11
CA LEU A 59 13.90 -2.89 -8.84
C LEU A 59 12.51 -3.01 -8.23
N PHE A 60 11.64 -3.87 -8.77
CA PHE A 60 10.29 -4.03 -8.25
C PHE A 60 10.29 -4.65 -6.86
N ILE A 61 11.05 -5.73 -6.64
CA ILE A 61 11.11 -6.36 -5.32
C ILE A 61 11.73 -5.40 -4.31
N TYR A 62 12.88 -4.78 -4.62
CA TYR A 62 13.54 -3.89 -3.67
C TYR A 62 12.69 -2.66 -3.37
N LEU A 63 12.17 -1.99 -4.41
CA LEU A 63 11.38 -0.78 -4.24
C LEU A 63 10.04 -1.08 -3.57
N PHE A 64 9.34 -2.14 -3.99
CA PHE A 64 8.04 -2.48 -3.43
C PHE A 64 8.17 -2.95 -1.98
N ILE A 65 9.12 -3.83 -1.68
CA ILE A 65 9.33 -4.30 -0.30
C ILE A 65 9.76 -3.14 0.59
N TYR A 66 10.76 -2.37 0.18
CA TYR A 66 11.25 -1.26 1.00
C TYR A 66 10.18 -0.19 1.21
N LEU A 67 9.53 0.26 0.13
CA LEU A 67 8.52 1.30 0.20
C LEU A 67 7.28 0.81 0.95
N PHE A 68 6.78 -0.39 0.67
CA PHE A 68 5.58 -0.91 1.31
C PHE A 68 5.83 -1.19 2.79
N ILE A 69 6.94 -1.84 3.15
CA ILE A 69 7.25 -2.11 4.55
C ILE A 69 7.48 -0.81 5.31
N TYR A 70 8.30 0.10 4.78
CA TYR A 70 8.59 1.36 5.46
C TYR A 70 7.33 2.22 5.61
N LEU A 71 6.57 2.40 4.52
CA LEU A 71 5.36 3.21 4.53
C LEU A 71 4.27 2.58 5.39
N PHE A 72 4.03 1.27 5.28
CA PHE A 72 3.01 0.59 6.06
C PHE A 72 3.35 0.58 7.54
N ILE A 73 4.59 0.26 7.92
CA ILE A 73 5.01 0.28 9.33
C ILE A 73 4.92 1.70 9.87
N TYR A 74 5.48 2.69 9.18
CA TYR A 74 5.47 4.07 9.66
C TYR A 74 4.05 4.61 9.78
N LEU A 75 3.23 4.43 8.74
CA LEU A 75 1.86 4.93 8.71
C LEU A 75 0.99 4.20 9.74
N PHE A 76 1.09 2.87 9.83
CA PHE A 76 0.30 2.10 10.78
C PHE A 76 0.69 2.41 12.22
N ILE A 77 1.99 2.46 12.53
CA ILE A 77 2.45 2.80 13.89
C ILE A 77 2.03 4.23 14.24
N TYR A 78 2.30 5.20 13.37
CA TYR A 78 1.97 6.59 13.64
C TYR A 78 0.46 6.78 13.80
N LEU A 79 -0.34 6.25 12.86
CA LEU A 79 -1.78 6.38 12.88
C LEU A 79 -2.38 5.64 14.10
N PHE A 80 -1.95 4.41 14.37
CA PHE A 80 -2.47 3.64 15.48
C PHE A 80 -2.11 4.27 16.82
N ILE A 81 -0.85 4.68 17.02
CA ILE A 81 -0.43 5.34 18.25
C ILE A 81 -1.15 6.67 18.41
N TYR A 82 -1.15 7.53 17.40
CA TYR A 82 -1.78 8.85 17.50
C TYR A 82 -3.28 8.73 17.71
N LEU A 83 -3.97 7.91 16.92
CA LEU A 83 -5.41 7.74 17.01
C LEU A 83 -5.80 7.06 18.33
N PHE A 84 -5.11 5.99 18.73
CA PHE A 84 -5.42 5.29 19.97
C PHE A 84 -5.15 6.18 21.19
N ILE A 85 -4.00 6.83 21.26
CA ILE A 85 -3.66 7.71 22.39
C ILE A 85 -4.63 8.90 22.43
N TYR A 86 -4.81 9.60 21.31
CA TYR A 86 -5.67 10.79 21.29
C TYR A 86 -7.12 10.42 21.58
N LEU A 87 -7.67 9.41 20.91
CA LEU A 87 -9.05 8.99 21.09
C LEU A 87 -9.27 8.42 22.48
N PHE A 88 -8.39 7.55 22.97
CA PHE A 88 -8.54 6.94 24.29
C PHE A 88 -8.41 7.98 25.39
N ILE A 89 -7.40 8.86 25.34
CA ILE A 89 -7.24 9.90 26.36
C ILE A 89 -8.40 10.88 26.31
N TYR A 90 -8.76 11.38 25.13
CA TYR A 90 -9.85 12.34 25.01
C TYR A 90 -11.19 11.73 25.44
N LEU A 91 -11.51 10.54 24.94
CA LEU A 91 -12.77 9.87 25.25
C LEU A 91 -12.82 9.45 26.72
N PHE A 92 -11.75 8.89 27.27
CA PHE A 92 -11.73 8.47 28.67
C PHE A 92 -11.80 9.67 29.60
N ILE A 93 -11.01 10.73 29.37
CA ILE A 93 -11.06 11.93 30.20
C ILE A 93 -12.42 12.62 30.08
N TYR A 94 -12.91 12.85 28.86
CA TYR A 94 -14.17 13.54 28.66
C TYR A 94 -15.34 12.74 29.23
N LEU A 95 -15.44 11.45 28.90
CA LEU A 95 -16.52 10.59 29.37
C LEU A 95 -16.45 10.40 30.88
N PHE A 96 -15.27 10.11 31.44
CA PHE A 96 -15.14 9.87 32.87
C PHE A 96 -15.41 11.14 33.67
N ILE A 97 -14.82 12.29 33.29
CA ILE A 97 -15.07 13.54 33.99
C ILE A 97 -16.52 13.96 33.86
N TYR A 98 -17.08 13.97 32.63
CA TYR A 98 -18.44 14.42 32.42
C TYR A 98 -19.45 13.49 33.11
N LEU A 99 -19.33 12.18 32.92
CA LEU A 99 -20.24 11.21 33.50
C LEU A 99 -20.10 11.19 35.02
N PHE A 100 -18.89 11.19 35.56
CA PHE A 100 -18.68 11.14 37.01
C PHE A 100 -19.15 12.42 37.68
N ILE A 101 -18.83 13.60 37.13
CA ILE A 101 -19.32 14.88 37.68
C ILE A 101 -20.84 14.95 37.57
N TYR A 102 -21.41 14.67 36.40
CA TYR A 102 -22.85 14.77 36.22
C TYR A 102 -23.60 13.77 37.09
N LEU A 103 -23.18 12.51 37.10
CA LEU A 103 -23.81 11.46 37.90
C LEU A 103 -23.64 11.73 39.39
N PHE A 104 -22.44 12.11 39.84
CA PHE A 104 -22.19 12.36 41.26
C PHE A 104 -22.95 13.59 41.73
N ILE A 105 -22.93 14.71 40.99
CA ILE A 105 -23.69 15.90 41.35
C ILE A 105 -25.20 15.60 41.33
N TYR A 106 -25.72 15.00 40.26
CA TYR A 106 -27.14 14.73 40.15
C TYR A 106 -27.61 13.73 41.21
N LEU A 107 -26.90 12.61 41.37
CA LEU A 107 -27.25 11.59 42.35
C LEU A 107 -27.11 12.13 43.77
N PHE A 108 -26.02 12.82 44.10
CA PHE A 108 -25.80 13.32 45.44
C PHE A 108 -26.79 14.44 45.77
N ILE A 109 -27.02 15.40 44.88
CA ILE A 109 -28.00 16.46 45.13
C ILE A 109 -29.40 15.87 45.23
N TYR A 110 -29.82 15.05 44.26
CA TYR A 110 -31.17 14.51 44.25
C TYR A 110 -31.41 13.57 45.44
N LEU A 111 -30.50 12.63 45.69
CA LEU A 111 -30.63 11.68 46.79
C LEU A 111 -30.53 12.39 48.13
N PHE A 112 -29.57 13.29 48.33
CA PHE A 112 -29.39 13.96 49.62
C PHE A 112 -30.54 14.92 49.89
N ILE A 113 -30.96 15.73 48.93
CA ILE A 113 -32.10 16.64 49.12
C ILE A 113 -33.38 15.84 49.35
N TYR A 114 -33.68 14.87 48.48
CA TYR A 114 -34.92 14.10 48.60
C TYR A 114 -34.95 13.27 49.89
N LEU A 115 -33.89 12.52 50.18
CA LEU A 115 -33.82 11.68 51.36
C LEU A 115 -33.80 12.53 52.64
N PHE A 116 -33.01 13.59 52.69
CA PHE A 116 -32.90 14.41 53.90
C PHE A 116 -34.20 15.18 54.14
N ILE A 117 -34.79 15.80 53.13
CA ILE A 117 -36.07 16.51 53.29
C ILE A 117 -37.17 15.52 53.66
N TYR A 118 -37.33 14.42 52.91
CA TYR A 118 -38.41 13.47 53.16
C TYR A 118 -38.25 12.81 54.53
N LEU A 119 -37.07 12.27 54.83
CA LEU A 119 -36.82 11.55 56.07
C LEU A 119 -36.87 12.50 57.27
N PHE A 120 -36.25 13.68 57.19
CA PHE A 120 -36.24 14.62 58.31
C PHE A 120 -37.65 15.17 58.56
N ILE A 121 -38.38 15.60 57.53
CA ILE A 121 -39.75 16.10 57.72
C ILE A 121 -40.65 14.98 58.26
N TYR A 122 -40.63 13.80 57.65
CA TYR A 122 -41.49 12.70 58.07
C TYR A 122 -41.16 12.24 59.49
N LEU A 123 -39.88 11.99 59.79
CA LEU A 123 -39.45 11.53 61.10
C LEU A 123 -39.70 12.58 62.17
N PHE A 124 -39.36 13.85 61.92
CA PHE A 124 -39.51 14.92 62.90
C PHE A 124 -40.98 15.18 63.19
N ILE A 125 -41.83 15.25 62.17
CA ILE A 125 -43.28 15.42 62.37
C ILE A 125 -43.85 14.23 63.12
N TYR A 126 -43.54 13.00 62.69
CA TYR A 126 -44.07 11.79 63.32
C TYR A 126 -43.63 11.68 64.79
N LEU A 127 -42.34 11.87 65.06
CA LEU A 127 -41.78 11.78 66.41
C LEU A 127 -42.32 12.90 67.30
N PHE A 128 -42.42 14.12 66.80
CA PHE A 128 -42.94 15.24 67.57
C PHE A 128 -44.42 15.05 67.92
N ILE A 129 -45.24 14.60 66.96
CA ILE A 129 -46.65 14.28 67.21
C ILE A 129 -46.76 13.15 68.22
N TYR A 130 -46.01 12.06 68.04
CA TYR A 130 -46.03 10.92 68.95
C TYR A 130 -45.63 11.31 70.39
N LEU A 131 -44.54 12.07 70.54
CA LEU A 131 -44.04 12.50 71.83
C LEU A 131 -44.99 13.50 72.51
N PHE A 132 -45.58 14.41 71.74
CA PHE A 132 -46.58 15.35 72.25
C PHE A 132 -47.84 14.61 72.73
N ILE A 133 -48.32 13.62 71.97
CA ILE A 133 -49.45 12.77 72.40
C ILE A 133 -49.10 12.02 73.68
N TYR A 134 -47.92 11.38 73.73
CA TYR A 134 -47.51 10.62 74.90
C TYR A 134 -47.35 11.48 76.16
N LEU A 135 -46.87 12.73 76.03
CA LEU A 135 -46.54 13.57 77.19
C LEU A 135 -47.73 14.41 77.68
N PHE A 136 -48.70 14.73 76.81
CA PHE A 136 -49.85 15.57 77.16
C PHE A 136 -51.17 14.79 77.33
N ILE A 137 -51.26 13.57 76.80
CA ILE A 137 -52.50 12.78 76.84
C ILE A 137 -52.40 11.59 77.81
N TYR A 138 -51.22 10.99 77.97
CA TYR A 138 -50.95 9.95 78.98
C TYR A 138 -50.29 10.56 80.21
#